data_AF-A0A7G8IUL1-F1
#
_entry.id   AF-A0A7G8IUL1-F1
#
_cell.length_a   1.000
_cell.length_b   1.000
_cell.length_c   1.000
_cell.angle_alpha   90.00
_cell.angle_beta   90.00
_cell.angle_gamma   90.00
#
_symmetry.space_group_name_H-M   'P 1'
#
loop_
_entity.id
_entity.type
_entity.pdbx_description
1 polymer ?
#
loop_
_entity_poly.entity_id
_entity_poly.type
_entity_poly.pdbx_seq_one_letter_code
_entity_poly.pdbx_strand_id
1 'polypeptide(L)'
;MSDARQLLGMKGASGTTNIWKLRLQLMKPVTWIPLIWGVVCGAAASGNYEWRLDHVLAAIACMLMSGPLLAGYTQTINDYYDRDIDAINEPYRPIPSGAISLGQVRLQIWVLLLSGLAVAWGLDQWAQHTTPVLFLLAIGGSFVSYIYSAPPLKLKQNGWLGNYALGASYIALPWWAGQALFGQLTWATALLTLAYSLAGLGIAVVNDFKSVEGDRALGLQSLPVAFGIGPASWISAGMIDLFQLLMVAVLIAIGQHFAAVLLVLLIVPQITFQDIWLLRDPVAYDVKYQASAQPFLVLGMLVTALAIGHSPLTQGM
;
A
#
# COMPACT_ATOMS: atom_id res chain seq x y z
N MET A 1 -2.47 21.91 -17.25
CA MET A 1 -2.37 20.72 -16.38
C MET A 1 -1.42 19.74 -17.05
N SER A 2 -0.40 19.25 -16.33
CA SER A 2 0.72 18.48 -16.91
C SER A 2 0.32 17.05 -17.30
N ASP A 3 0.73 16.60 -18.48
CA ASP A 3 0.62 15.21 -18.97
C ASP A 3 1.11 14.17 -17.94
N ALA A 4 2.08 14.52 -17.09
CA ALA A 4 2.58 13.63 -16.05
C ALA A 4 1.52 13.33 -14.96
N ARG A 5 0.71 14.32 -14.56
CA ARG A 5 -0.36 14.12 -13.55
C ARG A 5 -1.46 13.20 -14.08
N GLN A 6 -1.70 13.25 -15.39
CA GLN A 6 -2.63 12.37 -16.11
C GLN A 6 -2.15 10.93 -16.09
N LEU A 7 -0.89 10.69 -16.47
CA LEU A 7 -0.32 9.35 -16.46
C LEU A 7 -0.26 8.74 -15.05
N LEU A 8 -0.04 9.55 -14.02
CA LEU A 8 0.01 9.11 -12.62
C LEU A 8 -1.36 8.84 -11.99
N GLY A 9 -2.47 9.11 -12.69
CA GLY A 9 -3.82 8.90 -12.17
C GLY A 9 -4.23 9.89 -11.06
N MET A 10 -3.67 11.11 -11.08
CA MET A 10 -3.98 12.14 -10.08
C MET A 10 -5.26 12.91 -10.44
N LYS A 11 -6.01 13.38 -9.42
CA LYS A 11 -7.20 14.22 -9.61
C LYS A 11 -6.89 15.49 -10.41
N GLY A 12 -7.85 15.91 -11.24
CA GLY A 12 -7.76 17.13 -12.06
C GLY A 12 -6.71 17.04 -13.18
N ALA A 13 -6.50 15.86 -13.75
CA ALA A 13 -5.65 15.69 -14.92
C ALA A 13 -6.33 16.13 -16.22
N SER A 14 -5.53 16.48 -17.24
CA SER A 14 -6.04 16.69 -18.61
C SER A 14 -6.65 15.41 -19.17
N GLY A 15 -7.70 15.53 -19.98
CA GLY A 15 -8.28 14.39 -20.70
C GLY A 15 -7.34 13.86 -21.80
N THR A 16 -7.51 12.60 -22.19
CA THR A 16 -6.79 12.02 -23.33
C THR A 16 -7.68 11.03 -24.08
N THR A 17 -7.45 10.89 -25.38
CA THR A 17 -8.10 9.87 -26.24
C THR A 17 -7.19 8.67 -26.52
N ASN A 18 -5.92 8.71 -26.07
CA ASN A 18 -4.99 7.61 -26.27
C ASN A 18 -5.30 6.45 -25.32
N ILE A 19 -5.70 5.31 -25.86
CA ILE A 19 -6.11 4.14 -25.08
C ILE A 19 -5.03 3.66 -24.10
N TRP A 20 -3.75 3.70 -24.47
CA TRP A 20 -2.67 3.27 -23.59
C TRP A 20 -2.46 4.20 -22.41
N LYS A 21 -2.60 5.52 -22.63
CA LYS A 21 -2.57 6.51 -21.55
C LYS A 21 -3.76 6.33 -20.61
N LEU A 22 -4.95 6.00 -21.11
CA LEU A 22 -6.13 5.70 -20.29
C LEU A 22 -5.94 4.43 -19.45
N ARG A 23 -5.40 3.37 -20.05
CA ARG A 23 -5.09 2.12 -19.34
C ARG A 23 -4.09 2.35 -18.21
N LEU A 24 -3.02 3.10 -18.48
CA LEU A 24 -2.02 3.43 -17.46
C LEU A 24 -2.62 4.30 -16.35
N GLN A 25 -3.46 5.28 -16.71
CA GLN A 25 -4.16 6.14 -15.75
C GLN A 25 -5.04 5.33 -14.78
N LEU A 26 -5.76 4.32 -15.27
CA LEU A 26 -6.58 3.42 -14.43
C LEU A 26 -5.77 2.62 -13.40
N MET A 27 -4.49 2.37 -13.69
CA MET A 27 -3.60 1.64 -12.78
C MET A 27 -3.01 2.52 -11.67
N LYS A 28 -3.21 3.85 -11.74
CA LYS A 28 -2.70 4.89 -10.81
C LYS A 28 -1.24 4.64 -10.37
N PRO A 29 -0.24 4.84 -11.25
CA PRO A 29 1.16 4.51 -10.98
C PRO A 29 1.79 5.09 -9.72
N VAL A 30 1.26 6.22 -9.22
CA VAL A 30 1.68 6.79 -7.92
C VAL A 30 1.53 5.77 -6.77
N THR A 31 0.56 4.87 -6.88
CA THR A 31 0.28 3.84 -5.88
C THR A 31 1.29 2.70 -5.91
N TRP A 32 2.13 2.57 -6.94
CA TRP A 32 3.08 1.46 -7.05
C TRP A 32 4.30 1.65 -6.14
N ILE A 33 4.65 2.91 -5.84
CA ILE A 33 5.85 3.27 -5.08
C ILE A 33 5.86 2.60 -3.69
N PRO A 34 4.78 2.64 -2.88
CA PRO A 34 4.73 1.92 -1.62
C PRO A 34 4.83 0.40 -1.76
N LEU A 35 4.25 -0.21 -2.81
CA LEU A 35 4.34 -1.66 -3.01
C LEU A 35 5.77 -2.08 -3.35
N ILE A 36 6.43 -1.32 -4.21
CA ILE A 36 7.84 -1.55 -4.55
C ILE A 36 8.69 -1.45 -3.29
N TRP A 37 8.47 -0.44 -2.46
CA TRP A 37 9.17 -0.29 -1.18
C TRP A 37 8.89 -1.45 -0.22
N GLY A 38 7.63 -1.89 -0.12
CA GLY A 38 7.28 -3.06 0.69
C GLY A 38 8.03 -4.32 0.25
N VAL A 39 8.18 -4.57 -1.06
CA VAL A 39 9.00 -5.68 -1.58
C VAL A 39 10.46 -5.53 -1.17
N VAL A 40 11.04 -4.32 -1.21
CA VAL A 40 12.40 -4.05 -0.72
C VAL A 40 12.52 -4.37 0.78
N CYS A 41 11.57 -3.92 1.59
CA CYS A 41 11.54 -4.25 3.02
C CYS A 41 11.45 -5.77 3.24
N GLY A 42 10.60 -6.48 2.50
CA GLY A 42 10.52 -7.93 2.56
C GLY A 42 11.83 -8.63 2.21
N ALA A 43 12.46 -8.23 1.10
CA ALA A 43 13.74 -8.77 0.68
C ALA A 43 14.84 -8.52 1.71
N ALA A 44 14.88 -7.31 2.31
CA ALA A 44 15.81 -6.97 3.38
C ALA A 44 15.56 -7.79 4.66
N ALA A 45 14.29 -7.97 5.04
CA ALA A 45 13.89 -8.74 6.22
C ALA A 45 14.09 -10.25 6.05
N SER A 46 14.27 -10.74 4.82
CA SER A 46 14.64 -12.14 4.57
C SER A 46 16.03 -12.48 5.10
N GLY A 47 16.95 -11.51 5.16
CA GLY A 47 18.36 -11.71 5.50
C GLY A 47 19.20 -12.40 4.42
N ASN A 48 18.58 -12.85 3.32
CA ASN A 48 19.19 -13.72 2.31
C ASN A 48 19.31 -13.07 0.92
N TYR A 49 18.92 -11.80 0.79
CA TYR A 49 19.08 -11.08 -0.47
C TYR A 49 20.56 -10.77 -0.73
N GLU A 50 21.06 -11.17 -1.90
CA GLU A 50 22.41 -10.88 -2.36
C GLU A 50 22.39 -9.97 -3.59
N TRP A 51 23.44 -9.16 -3.76
CA TRP A 51 23.62 -8.30 -4.93
C TRP A 51 24.12 -9.09 -6.15
N ARG A 52 23.33 -10.06 -6.59
CA ARG A 52 23.56 -10.89 -7.79
C ARG A 52 22.49 -10.63 -8.83
N LEU A 53 22.82 -10.82 -10.11
CA LEU A 53 21.93 -10.47 -11.22
C LEU A 53 20.59 -11.22 -11.15
N ASP A 54 20.60 -12.50 -10.81
CA ASP A 54 19.40 -13.32 -10.63
C ASP A 54 18.50 -12.80 -9.49
N HIS A 55 19.08 -12.43 -8.35
CA HIS A 55 18.32 -11.84 -7.23
C HIS A 55 17.74 -10.47 -7.60
N VAL A 56 18.52 -9.62 -8.30
CA VAL A 56 18.05 -8.32 -8.78
C VAL A 56 16.87 -8.49 -9.74
N LEU A 57 16.96 -9.44 -10.68
CA LEU A 57 15.88 -9.72 -11.63
C LEU A 57 14.63 -10.29 -10.94
N ALA A 58 14.81 -11.19 -9.96
CA ALA A 58 13.71 -11.72 -9.16
C ALA A 58 13.01 -10.62 -8.33
N ALA A 59 13.78 -9.71 -7.72
CA ALA A 59 13.24 -8.56 -7.00
C ALA A 59 12.46 -7.63 -7.93
N ILE A 60 12.98 -7.31 -9.12
CA ILE A 60 12.29 -6.49 -10.13
C ILE A 60 10.99 -7.18 -10.58
N ALA A 61 11.01 -8.48 -10.81
CA ALA A 61 9.80 -9.24 -11.16
C ALA A 61 8.76 -9.23 -10.02
N CYS A 62 9.20 -9.32 -8.76
CA CYS A 62 8.31 -9.20 -7.59
C CYS A 62 7.73 -7.78 -7.43
N MET A 63 8.52 -6.75 -7.73
CA MET A 63 8.07 -5.36 -7.79
C MET A 63 7.06 -5.13 -8.93
N LEU A 64 7.29 -5.73 -10.10
CA LEU A 64 6.37 -5.71 -11.24
C LEU A 64 5.04 -6.38 -10.89
N MET A 65 5.11 -7.55 -10.24
CA MET A 65 3.94 -8.27 -9.73
C MET A 65 3.15 -7.42 -8.73
N SER A 66 3.81 -6.92 -7.69
CA SER A 66 3.15 -6.23 -6.57
C SER A 66 2.60 -4.85 -6.97
N GLY A 67 3.38 -4.06 -7.72
CA GLY A 67 3.00 -2.71 -8.15
C GLY A 67 2.16 -2.75 -9.43
N PRO A 68 2.76 -2.59 -10.62
CA PRO A 68 2.03 -2.44 -11.88
C PRO A 68 0.92 -3.48 -12.12
N LEU A 69 1.18 -4.76 -11.83
CA LEU A 69 0.20 -5.82 -12.12
C LEU A 69 -0.91 -5.87 -11.06
N LEU A 70 -0.60 -6.20 -9.81
CA LEU A 70 -1.62 -6.43 -8.78
C LEU A 70 -2.17 -5.14 -8.14
N ALA A 71 -1.34 -4.11 -7.94
CA ALA A 71 -1.87 -2.79 -7.56
C ALA A 71 -2.62 -2.15 -8.73
N GLY A 72 -2.13 -2.32 -9.97
CA GLY A 72 -2.88 -1.89 -11.16
C GLY A 72 -4.25 -2.56 -11.27
N TYR A 73 -4.33 -3.88 -11.04
CA TYR A 73 -5.59 -4.63 -10.92
C TYR A 73 -6.49 -4.01 -9.85
N THR A 74 -5.93 -3.75 -8.66
CA THR A 74 -6.64 -3.16 -7.52
C THR A 74 -7.23 -1.79 -7.83
N GLN A 75 -6.47 -0.92 -8.49
CA GLN A 75 -6.95 0.41 -8.84
C GLN A 75 -8.00 0.36 -9.96
N THR A 76 -7.80 -0.52 -10.95
CA THR A 76 -8.72 -0.66 -12.09
C THR A 76 -10.06 -1.27 -11.65
N ILE A 77 -10.04 -2.29 -10.78
CA ILE A 77 -11.26 -2.91 -10.27
C ILE A 77 -12.02 -1.95 -9.34
N ASN A 78 -11.30 -1.14 -8.56
CA ASN A 78 -11.91 -0.10 -7.73
C ASN A 78 -12.69 0.91 -8.58
N ASP A 79 -12.05 1.53 -9.58
CA ASP A 79 -12.70 2.48 -10.49
C ASP A 79 -13.87 1.82 -11.26
N TYR A 80 -13.76 0.53 -11.61
CA TYR A 80 -14.84 -0.20 -12.27
C TYR A 80 -16.11 -0.34 -11.40
N TYR A 81 -15.96 -0.67 -10.12
CA TYR A 81 -17.10 -0.80 -9.19
C TYR A 81 -17.59 0.53 -8.63
N ASP A 82 -16.80 1.60 -8.73
CA ASP A 82 -17.18 2.94 -8.31
C ASP A 82 -17.64 3.84 -9.46
N ARG A 83 -17.68 3.34 -10.70
CA ARG A 83 -18.08 4.11 -11.90
C ARG A 83 -19.35 4.96 -11.76
N ASP A 84 -20.37 4.47 -11.05
CA ASP A 84 -21.65 5.16 -10.89
C ASP A 84 -21.52 6.33 -9.87
N ILE A 85 -20.68 6.14 -8.86
CA ILE A 85 -20.30 7.16 -7.88
C ILE A 85 -19.39 8.21 -8.52
N ASP A 86 -18.39 7.75 -9.28
CA ASP A 86 -17.43 8.60 -9.97
C ASP A 86 -18.10 9.42 -11.08
N ALA A 87 -19.21 8.94 -11.67
CA ALA A 87 -20.00 9.74 -12.62
C ALA A 87 -20.60 11.01 -11.99
N ILE A 88 -20.82 11.00 -10.67
CA ILE A 88 -21.32 12.16 -9.93
C ILE A 88 -20.14 13.04 -9.49
N ASN A 89 -19.11 12.45 -8.89
CA ASN A 89 -18.03 13.19 -8.24
C ASN A 89 -16.92 13.65 -9.19
N GLU A 90 -16.56 12.81 -10.15
CA GLU A 90 -15.41 13.00 -11.04
C GLU A 90 -15.75 12.53 -12.47
N PRO A 91 -16.74 13.16 -13.14
CA PRO A 91 -17.30 12.70 -14.43
C PRO A 91 -16.27 12.66 -15.57
N TYR A 92 -15.14 13.35 -15.40
CA TYR A 92 -14.03 13.41 -16.34
C TYR A 92 -13.13 12.15 -16.31
N ARG A 93 -13.29 11.25 -15.33
CA ARG A 93 -12.49 10.01 -15.21
C ARG A 93 -12.70 9.09 -16.42
N PRO A 94 -11.74 8.18 -16.73
CA PRO A 94 -11.80 7.34 -17.93
C PRO A 94 -13.09 6.53 -18.10
N ILE A 95 -13.60 5.92 -17.03
CA ILE A 95 -14.80 5.08 -17.09
C ILE A 95 -16.08 5.93 -17.18
N PRO A 96 -16.34 6.90 -16.28
CA PRO A 96 -17.58 7.68 -16.33
C PRO A 96 -17.72 8.57 -17.57
N SER A 97 -16.60 9.10 -18.09
CA SER A 97 -16.62 9.90 -19.32
C SER A 97 -16.90 9.09 -20.59
N GLY A 98 -16.86 7.77 -20.51
CA GLY A 98 -16.96 6.88 -21.66
C GLY A 98 -15.70 6.83 -22.53
N ALA A 99 -14.58 7.43 -22.09
CA ALA A 99 -13.31 7.42 -22.82
C ALA A 99 -12.74 6.00 -23.03
N ILE A 100 -13.10 5.05 -22.16
CA ILE A 100 -12.79 3.63 -22.32
C ILE A 100 -14.05 2.79 -22.06
N SER A 101 -14.32 1.81 -22.92
CA SER A 101 -15.49 0.95 -22.76
C SER A 101 -15.33 -0.04 -21.60
N LEU A 102 -16.45 -0.39 -20.94
CA LEU A 102 -16.45 -1.36 -19.84
C LEU A 102 -15.87 -2.73 -20.23
N GLY A 103 -16.04 -3.14 -21.50
CA GLY A 103 -15.41 -4.36 -22.02
C GLY A 103 -13.88 -4.30 -22.00
N GLN A 104 -13.30 -3.15 -22.37
CA GLN A 104 -11.84 -2.94 -22.36
C GLN A 104 -11.29 -2.85 -20.92
N VAL A 105 -12.06 -2.30 -19.98
CA VAL A 105 -11.73 -2.27 -18.55
C VAL A 105 -11.75 -3.68 -17.96
N ARG A 106 -12.81 -4.46 -18.22
CA ARG A 106 -12.88 -5.87 -17.78
C ARG A 106 -11.73 -6.70 -18.32
N LEU A 107 -11.39 -6.51 -19.60
CA LEU A 107 -10.22 -7.16 -20.19
C LEU A 107 -8.93 -6.77 -19.47
N GLN A 108 -8.76 -5.48 -19.12
CA GLN A 108 -7.60 -5.02 -18.35
C GLN A 108 -7.51 -5.68 -16.99
N ILE A 109 -8.62 -5.77 -16.26
CA ILE A 109 -8.69 -6.41 -14.94
C ILE A 109 -8.20 -7.84 -15.03
N TRP A 110 -8.71 -8.62 -16.00
CA TRP A 110 -8.28 -10.00 -16.21
C TRP A 110 -6.83 -10.13 -16.62
N VAL A 111 -6.36 -9.29 -17.55
CA VAL A 111 -4.95 -9.30 -17.98
C VAL A 111 -4.03 -9.00 -16.80
N LEU A 112 -4.30 -7.96 -16.02
CA LEU A 112 -3.48 -7.58 -14.87
C LEU A 112 -3.47 -8.67 -13.79
N LEU A 113 -4.64 -9.25 -13.47
CA LEU A 113 -4.74 -10.33 -12.51
C LEU A 113 -3.96 -11.57 -12.97
N LEU A 114 -4.25 -12.07 -14.18
CA LEU A 114 -3.62 -13.28 -14.70
C LEU A 114 -2.11 -13.10 -14.91
N SER A 115 -1.67 -11.94 -15.38
CA SER A 115 -0.24 -11.63 -15.48
C SER A 115 0.43 -11.57 -14.09
N GLY A 116 -0.21 -10.94 -13.10
CA GLY A 116 0.31 -10.91 -11.73
C GLY A 116 0.45 -12.32 -11.13
N LEU A 117 -0.58 -13.15 -11.31
CA LEU A 117 -0.55 -14.56 -10.87
C LEU A 117 0.50 -15.39 -11.62
N ALA A 118 0.68 -15.16 -12.92
CA ALA A 118 1.71 -15.85 -13.71
C ALA A 118 3.12 -15.48 -13.25
N VAL A 119 3.39 -14.21 -12.96
CA VAL A 119 4.67 -13.77 -12.40
C VAL A 119 4.87 -14.37 -11.00
N ALA A 120 3.85 -14.38 -10.15
CA ALA A 120 3.91 -15.02 -8.83
C ALA A 120 4.33 -16.49 -8.91
N TRP A 121 3.69 -17.24 -9.81
CA TRP A 121 4.06 -18.64 -10.07
C TRP A 121 5.50 -18.79 -10.57
N GLY A 122 5.94 -17.95 -11.51
CA GLY A 122 7.32 -17.94 -12.00
C GLY A 122 8.34 -17.67 -10.89
N LEU A 123 8.01 -16.78 -9.95
CA LEU A 123 8.82 -16.48 -8.78
C LEU A 123 8.88 -17.67 -7.80
N ASP A 124 7.77 -18.38 -7.58
CA ASP A 124 7.78 -19.62 -6.79
C ASP A 124 8.69 -20.69 -7.41
N GLN A 125 8.70 -20.82 -8.75
CA GLN A 125 9.61 -21.74 -9.44
C GLN A 125 11.07 -21.32 -9.31
N TRP A 126 11.36 -20.02 -9.43
CA TRP A 126 12.72 -19.48 -9.25
C TRP A 126 13.23 -19.71 -7.83
N ALA A 127 12.39 -19.46 -6.81
CA ALA A 127 12.71 -19.69 -5.40
C ALA A 127 12.66 -21.18 -4.98
N GLN A 128 12.30 -22.07 -5.92
CA GLN A 128 12.16 -23.51 -5.69
C GLN A 128 11.21 -23.88 -4.54
N HIS A 129 10.12 -23.12 -4.39
CA HIS A 129 9.16 -23.37 -3.34
C HIS A 129 8.41 -24.69 -3.54
N THR A 130 8.34 -25.50 -2.48
CA THR A 130 7.55 -26.73 -2.46
C THR A 130 6.05 -26.43 -2.41
N THR A 131 5.67 -25.40 -1.66
CA THR A 131 4.31 -24.82 -1.64
C THR A 131 4.39 -23.47 -2.33
N PRO A 132 3.55 -23.18 -3.35
CA PRO A 132 3.64 -21.95 -4.13
C PRO A 132 3.12 -20.73 -3.35
N VAL A 133 3.89 -20.30 -2.36
CA VAL A 133 3.48 -19.30 -1.37
C VAL A 133 3.29 -17.92 -2.01
N LEU A 134 4.10 -17.54 -3.00
CA LEU A 134 3.92 -16.25 -3.70
C LEU A 134 2.62 -16.24 -4.48
N PHE A 135 2.30 -17.33 -5.17
CA PHE A 135 1.04 -17.49 -5.89
C PHE A 135 -0.17 -17.43 -4.94
N LEU A 136 -0.10 -18.10 -3.79
CA LEU A 136 -1.16 -18.07 -2.78
C LEU A 136 -1.32 -16.67 -2.16
N LEU A 137 -0.21 -15.97 -1.89
CA LEU A 137 -0.24 -14.57 -1.43
C LEU A 137 -0.85 -13.64 -2.49
N ALA A 138 -0.52 -13.84 -3.77
CA ALA A 138 -1.08 -13.07 -4.87
C ALA A 138 -2.60 -13.29 -5.03
N ILE A 139 -3.07 -14.54 -4.87
CA ILE A 139 -4.50 -14.85 -4.82
C ILE A 139 -5.15 -14.16 -3.62
N GLY A 140 -4.59 -14.32 -2.42
CA GLY A 140 -5.12 -13.73 -1.19
C GLY A 140 -5.21 -12.21 -1.27
N GLY A 141 -4.16 -11.53 -1.71
CA GLY A 141 -4.14 -10.08 -1.91
C GLY A 141 -5.13 -9.61 -2.97
N SER A 142 -5.23 -10.33 -4.09
CA SER A 142 -6.21 -10.03 -5.15
C SER A 142 -7.66 -10.22 -4.67
N PHE A 143 -7.89 -11.20 -3.78
CA PHE A 143 -9.17 -11.41 -3.13
C PHE A 143 -9.51 -10.28 -2.15
N VAL A 144 -8.56 -9.84 -1.32
CA VAL A 144 -8.72 -8.68 -0.43
C VAL A 144 -9.09 -7.43 -1.23
N SER A 145 -8.40 -7.20 -2.35
CA SER A 145 -8.69 -6.12 -3.30
C SER A 145 -10.10 -6.19 -3.90
N TYR A 146 -10.55 -7.41 -4.26
CA TYR A 146 -11.92 -7.64 -4.73
C TYR A 146 -12.94 -7.31 -3.64
N ILE A 147 -12.84 -7.89 -2.44
CA ILE A 147 -13.81 -7.64 -1.36
C ILE A 147 -13.76 -6.20 -0.83
N TYR A 148 -12.65 -5.50 -1.02
CA TYR A 148 -12.54 -4.08 -0.73
C TYR A 148 -13.44 -3.26 -1.66
N SER A 149 -13.47 -3.57 -2.95
CA SER A 149 -14.16 -2.76 -3.98
C SER A 149 -15.55 -3.26 -4.38
N ALA A 150 -15.76 -4.57 -4.39
CA ALA A 150 -16.92 -5.22 -4.96
C ALA A 150 -17.96 -5.64 -3.90
N PRO A 151 -19.26 -5.65 -4.23
CA PRO A 151 -20.29 -6.25 -3.38
C PRO A 151 -20.12 -7.78 -3.28
N PRO A 152 -20.62 -8.41 -2.20
CA PRO A 152 -21.48 -7.84 -1.16
C PRO A 152 -20.72 -7.15 0.00
N LEU A 153 -19.41 -7.39 0.16
CA LEU A 153 -18.67 -6.90 1.33
C LEU A 153 -18.27 -5.42 1.23
N LYS A 154 -17.74 -5.00 0.08
CA LYS A 154 -17.28 -3.63 -0.23
C LYS A 154 -16.65 -2.91 0.98
N LEU A 155 -15.56 -3.47 1.53
CA LEU A 155 -14.97 -3.05 2.82
C LEU A 155 -14.71 -1.55 2.93
N LYS A 156 -14.45 -0.86 1.81
CA LYS A 156 -14.28 0.60 1.75
C LYS A 156 -15.46 1.42 2.30
N GLN A 157 -16.63 0.81 2.51
CA GLN A 157 -17.77 1.46 3.16
C GLN A 157 -17.58 1.65 4.67
N ASN A 158 -16.72 0.84 5.29
CA ASN A 158 -16.38 0.92 6.71
C ASN A 158 -14.99 1.57 6.88
N GLY A 159 -14.92 2.72 7.56
CA GLY A 159 -13.67 3.46 7.73
C GLY A 159 -12.57 2.72 8.49
N TRP A 160 -12.90 1.77 9.36
CA TRP A 160 -11.89 0.97 10.07
C TRP A 160 -11.38 -0.18 9.20
N LEU A 161 -12.29 -1.03 8.73
CA LEU A 161 -11.94 -2.22 7.93
C LEU A 161 -11.34 -1.83 6.58
N GLY A 162 -11.90 -0.80 5.94
CA GLY A 162 -11.38 -0.25 4.69
C GLY A 162 -9.97 0.29 4.86
N ASN A 163 -9.74 1.14 5.86
CA ASN A 163 -8.42 1.76 6.05
C ASN A 163 -7.36 0.76 6.50
N TYR A 164 -7.74 -0.23 7.32
CA TYR A 164 -6.80 -1.30 7.68
C TYR A 164 -6.49 -2.21 6.49
N ALA A 165 -7.50 -2.61 5.70
CA ALA A 165 -7.27 -3.40 4.48
C ALA A 165 -6.35 -2.64 3.51
N LEU A 166 -6.54 -1.32 3.38
CA LEU A 166 -5.67 -0.46 2.58
C LEU A 166 -4.24 -0.42 3.15
N GLY A 167 -4.08 -0.16 4.45
CA GLY A 167 -2.79 -0.14 5.13
C GLY A 167 -2.02 -1.47 5.01
N ALA A 168 -2.69 -2.58 5.27
CA ALA A 168 -2.13 -3.94 5.14
C ALA A 168 -1.74 -4.27 3.70
N SER A 169 -2.51 -3.79 2.71
CA SER A 169 -2.18 -3.97 1.30
C SER A 169 -0.92 -3.23 0.87
N TYR A 170 -0.60 -2.11 1.51
CA TYR A 170 0.61 -1.32 1.20
C TYR A 170 1.84 -1.69 2.04
N ILE A 171 1.65 -2.34 3.18
CA ILE A 171 2.74 -2.69 4.12
C ILE A 171 2.93 -4.20 4.17
N ALA A 172 2.01 -4.95 4.79
CA ALA A 172 2.17 -6.39 5.02
C ALA A 172 2.28 -7.20 3.72
N LEU A 173 1.33 -7.06 2.78
CA LEU A 173 1.30 -7.91 1.58
C LEU A 173 2.57 -7.84 0.70
N PRO A 174 3.08 -6.66 0.29
CA PRO A 174 4.31 -6.58 -0.49
C PRO A 174 5.54 -7.01 0.33
N TRP A 175 5.55 -6.75 1.65
CA TRP A 175 6.60 -7.25 2.53
C TRP A 175 6.62 -8.78 2.55
N TRP A 176 5.46 -9.41 2.68
CA TRP A 176 5.35 -10.88 2.65
C TRP A 176 5.86 -11.46 1.34
N ALA A 177 5.55 -10.83 0.22
CA ALA A 177 6.05 -11.26 -1.08
C ALA A 177 7.59 -11.16 -1.15
N GLY A 178 8.19 -10.04 -0.73
CA GLY A 178 9.64 -9.90 -0.70
C GLY A 178 10.32 -10.88 0.27
N GLN A 179 9.74 -11.07 1.46
CA GLN A 179 10.23 -11.98 2.49
C GLN A 179 10.21 -13.42 2.01
N ALA A 180 9.07 -13.87 1.47
CA ALA A 180 8.88 -15.23 0.99
C ALA A 180 9.73 -15.52 -0.26
N LEU A 181 10.02 -14.51 -1.09
CA LEU A 181 10.82 -14.71 -2.30
C LEU A 181 12.29 -15.05 -1.99
N PHE A 182 12.87 -14.40 -0.99
CA PHE A 182 14.29 -14.55 -0.67
C PHE A 182 14.53 -15.38 0.61
N GLY A 183 13.49 -15.69 1.37
CA GLY A 183 13.58 -16.47 2.60
C GLY A 183 12.23 -17.05 2.99
N GLN A 184 12.03 -17.32 4.28
CA GLN A 184 10.78 -17.90 4.76
C GLN A 184 9.85 -16.84 5.38
N LEU A 185 8.59 -16.87 4.96
CA LEU A 185 7.52 -16.14 5.63
C LEU A 185 7.03 -16.96 6.83
N THR A 186 7.49 -16.61 8.03
CA THR A 186 7.03 -17.21 9.28
C THR A 186 5.76 -16.53 9.79
N TRP A 187 5.01 -17.21 10.65
CA TRP A 187 3.88 -16.60 11.36
C TRP A 187 4.29 -15.39 12.20
N ALA A 188 5.48 -15.41 12.80
CA ALA A 188 5.99 -14.28 13.57
C ALA A 188 6.17 -13.04 12.69
N THR A 189 6.85 -13.18 11.54
CA THR A 189 7.04 -12.07 10.60
C THR A 189 5.71 -11.60 10.00
N ALA A 190 4.80 -12.53 9.70
CA ALA A 190 3.48 -12.21 9.17
C ALA A 190 2.64 -11.39 10.16
N LEU A 191 2.58 -11.81 11.43
CA LEU A 191 1.83 -11.11 12.47
C LEU A 191 2.47 -9.76 12.82
N LEU A 192 3.80 -9.68 12.86
CA LEU A 192 4.53 -8.44 13.11
C LEU A 192 4.22 -7.39 12.04
N THR A 193 4.26 -7.78 10.77
CA THR A 193 4.01 -6.85 9.66
C THR A 193 2.53 -6.49 9.51
N LEU A 194 1.60 -7.37 9.90
CA LEU A 194 0.18 -7.01 10.06
C LEU A 194 -0.02 -5.98 11.19
N ALA A 195 0.61 -6.20 12.34
CA ALA A 195 0.57 -5.24 13.43
C ALA A 195 1.16 -3.90 12.99
N TYR A 196 2.31 -3.90 12.30
CA TYR A 196 2.90 -2.68 11.78
C TYR A 196 2.01 -2.00 10.72
N SER A 197 1.21 -2.77 9.97
CA SER A 197 0.25 -2.23 8.99
C SER A 197 -0.87 -1.38 9.62
N LEU A 198 -1.06 -1.43 10.94
CA LEU A 198 -1.94 -0.50 11.65
C LEU A 198 -1.40 0.94 11.63
N ALA A 199 -0.08 1.15 11.47
CA ALA A 199 0.44 2.48 11.11
C ALA A 199 -0.05 2.92 9.72
N GLY A 200 -0.19 1.98 8.78
CA GLY A 200 -0.77 2.20 7.45
C GLY A 200 -2.23 2.61 7.48
N LEU A 201 -3.00 2.17 8.47
CA LEU A 201 -4.36 2.67 8.72
C LEU A 201 -4.34 4.17 9.00
N GLY A 202 -3.40 4.66 9.82
CA GLY A 202 -3.28 6.09 10.07
C GLY A 202 -3.00 6.89 8.79
N ILE A 203 -2.10 6.40 7.93
CA ILE A 203 -1.84 7.02 6.60
C ILE A 203 -3.11 7.04 5.74
N ALA A 204 -3.90 5.95 5.75
CA ALA A 204 -5.16 5.89 5.02
C ALA A 204 -6.15 6.97 5.51
N VAL A 205 -6.23 7.21 6.82
CA VAL A 205 -7.06 8.30 7.39
C VAL A 205 -6.62 9.67 6.87
N VAL A 206 -5.31 9.90 6.68
CA VAL A 206 -4.81 11.15 6.08
C VAL A 206 -5.39 11.39 4.68
N ASN A 207 -5.52 10.33 3.88
CA ASN A 207 -6.09 10.42 2.54
C ASN A 207 -7.60 10.72 2.57
N ASP A 208 -8.31 10.26 3.60
CA ASP A 208 -9.76 10.46 3.76
C ASP A 208 -10.12 11.93 4.06
N PHE A 209 -9.19 12.74 4.60
CA PHE A 209 -9.47 14.16 4.86
C PHE A 209 -9.83 14.96 3.60
N LYS A 210 -9.37 14.53 2.42
CA LYS A 210 -9.73 15.15 1.13
C LYS A 210 -11.10 14.73 0.60
N SER A 211 -11.68 13.65 1.14
CA SER A 211 -12.93 13.08 0.63
C SER A 211 -14.09 13.18 1.61
N VAL A 212 -13.92 13.81 2.78
CA VAL A 212 -14.93 13.84 3.86
C VAL A 212 -16.31 14.29 3.39
N GLU A 213 -16.40 15.38 2.62
CA GLU A 213 -17.69 15.87 2.11
C GLU A 213 -18.32 14.89 1.12
N GLY A 214 -17.52 14.31 0.23
CA GLY A 214 -17.96 13.32 -0.76
C GLY A 214 -18.39 12.01 -0.11
N ASP A 215 -17.61 11.51 0.84
CA ASP A 215 -17.88 10.29 1.61
C ASP A 215 -19.20 10.43 2.38
N ARG A 216 -19.43 11.59 3.00
CA ARG A 216 -20.67 11.91 3.69
C ARG A 216 -21.87 11.91 2.74
N ALA A 217 -21.74 12.51 1.57
CA ALA A 217 -22.81 12.55 0.57
C ALA A 217 -23.17 11.15 0.03
N LEU A 218 -22.20 10.24 0.01
CA LEU A 218 -22.36 8.84 -0.43
C LEU A 218 -22.76 7.88 0.69
N GLY A 219 -22.93 8.36 1.93
CA GLY A 219 -23.26 7.54 3.08
C GLY A 219 -22.13 6.63 3.56
N LEU A 220 -20.87 6.90 3.17
CA LEU A 220 -19.70 6.16 3.64
C LEU A 220 -19.35 6.60 5.07
N GLN A 221 -18.88 5.66 5.88
CA GLN A 221 -18.49 5.91 7.28
C GLN A 221 -16.97 5.92 7.42
N SER A 222 -16.28 6.78 6.65
CA SER A 222 -14.84 7.01 6.83
C SER A 222 -14.57 7.62 8.21
N LEU A 223 -13.36 7.46 8.76
CA LEU A 223 -13.07 7.91 10.13
C LEU A 223 -13.30 9.42 10.33
N PRO A 224 -12.94 10.32 9.40
CA PRO A 224 -13.27 11.74 9.53
C PRO A 224 -14.78 12.03 9.45
N VAL A 225 -15.57 11.20 8.75
CA VAL A 225 -17.04 11.33 8.74
C VAL A 225 -17.64 10.88 10.07
N ALA A 226 -17.16 9.76 10.60
CA ALA A 226 -17.69 9.15 11.84
C ALA A 226 -17.30 9.92 13.11
N PHE A 227 -16.06 10.40 13.20
CA PHE A 227 -15.50 11.03 14.40
C PHE A 227 -15.25 12.54 14.26
N GLY A 228 -15.36 13.08 13.05
CA GLY A 228 -14.96 14.45 12.75
C GLY A 228 -13.45 14.57 12.47
N ILE A 229 -13.07 15.68 11.83
CA ILE A 229 -11.71 15.91 11.33
C ILE A 229 -10.67 15.91 12.46
N GLY A 230 -10.91 16.64 13.55
CA GLY A 230 -9.97 16.76 14.67
C GLY A 230 -9.71 15.42 15.39
N PRO A 231 -10.73 14.70 15.87
CA PRO A 231 -10.52 13.38 16.46
C PRO A 231 -9.88 12.38 15.49
N ALA A 232 -10.27 12.40 14.21
CA ALA A 232 -9.65 11.53 13.20
C ALA A 232 -8.17 11.85 12.95
N SER A 233 -7.73 13.11 13.05
CA SER A 233 -6.31 13.46 12.90
C SER A 233 -5.48 12.92 14.07
N TRP A 234 -6.03 12.94 15.28
CA TRP A 234 -5.40 12.31 16.45
C TRP A 234 -5.37 10.78 16.36
N ILE A 235 -6.44 10.15 15.86
CA ILE A 235 -6.44 8.69 15.58
C ILE A 235 -5.35 8.37 14.56
N SER A 236 -5.25 9.15 13.49
CA SER A 236 -4.21 8.98 12.46
C SER A 236 -2.79 9.07 13.04
N ALA A 237 -2.47 10.16 13.74
CA ALA A 237 -1.16 10.36 14.37
C ALA A 237 -0.85 9.24 15.38
N GLY A 238 -1.80 8.96 16.29
CA GLY A 238 -1.65 7.94 17.31
C GLY A 238 -1.41 6.54 16.76
N MET A 239 -2.11 6.14 15.69
CA MET A 239 -1.89 4.85 15.04
C MET A 239 -0.49 4.77 14.40
N ILE A 240 -0.03 5.83 13.73
CA ILE A 240 1.29 5.86 13.12
C ILE A 240 2.39 5.77 14.19
N ASP A 241 2.27 6.52 15.28
CA ASP A 241 3.32 6.60 16.30
C ASP A 241 3.33 5.38 17.19
N LEU A 242 2.15 4.92 17.64
CA LEU A 242 2.04 3.75 18.51
C LEU A 242 2.67 2.53 17.85
N PHE A 243 2.33 2.25 16.59
CA PHE A 243 2.83 1.04 15.93
C PHE A 243 4.30 1.15 15.52
N GLN A 244 4.84 2.35 15.28
CA GLN A 244 6.28 2.54 15.15
C GLN A 244 7.02 2.34 16.49
N LEU A 245 6.49 2.87 17.59
CA LEU A 245 7.07 2.69 18.93
C LEU A 245 6.99 1.22 19.40
N LEU A 246 5.93 0.51 19.04
CA LEU A 246 5.85 -0.94 19.25
C LEU A 246 6.93 -1.68 18.46
N MET A 247 7.24 -1.25 17.23
CA MET A 247 8.38 -1.81 16.49
C MET A 247 9.72 -1.49 17.16
N VAL A 248 9.90 -0.31 17.77
CA VAL A 248 11.08 -0.02 18.61
C VAL A 248 11.18 -1.04 19.75
N ALA A 249 10.08 -1.30 20.47
CA ALA A 249 10.06 -2.27 21.55
C ALA A 249 10.41 -3.69 21.07
N VAL A 250 9.91 -4.10 19.90
CA VAL A 250 10.27 -5.37 19.28
C VAL A 250 11.77 -5.43 18.96
N LEU A 251 12.34 -4.38 18.35
CA LEU A 251 13.76 -4.31 18.03
C LEU A 251 14.64 -4.42 19.29
N ILE A 252 14.24 -3.78 20.39
CA ILE A 252 14.93 -3.93 21.68
C ILE A 252 14.84 -5.37 22.18
N ALA A 253 13.64 -5.97 22.15
CA ALA A 253 13.41 -7.33 22.64
C ALA A 253 14.24 -8.40 21.89
N ILE A 254 14.52 -8.18 20.61
CA ILE A 254 15.36 -9.09 19.79
C ILE A 254 16.85 -8.69 19.76
N GLY A 255 17.28 -7.75 20.62
CA GLY A 255 18.68 -7.35 20.78
C GLY A 255 19.20 -6.36 19.72
N GLN A 256 18.34 -5.83 18.85
CA GLN A 256 18.69 -4.90 17.77
C GLN A 256 18.69 -3.43 18.25
N HIS A 257 19.49 -3.14 19.28
CA HIS A 257 19.47 -1.84 19.97
C HIS A 257 19.84 -0.66 19.07
N PHE A 258 20.82 -0.83 18.16
CA PHE A 258 21.21 0.24 17.24
C PHE A 258 20.07 0.62 16.29
N ALA A 259 19.39 -0.38 15.72
CA ALA A 259 18.23 -0.15 14.86
C ALA A 259 17.05 0.47 15.64
N ALA A 260 16.85 0.09 16.90
CA ALA A 260 15.85 0.71 17.75
C ALA A 260 16.11 2.22 17.96
N VAL A 261 17.37 2.61 18.22
CA VAL A 261 17.76 4.02 18.33
C VAL A 261 17.52 4.76 17.01
N LEU A 262 17.94 4.19 15.88
CA LEU A 262 17.70 4.79 14.56
C LEU A 262 16.21 4.98 14.29
N LEU A 263 15.37 3.99 14.62
CA LEU A 263 13.93 4.10 14.44
C LEU A 263 13.33 5.22 15.31
N VAL A 264 13.76 5.37 16.58
CA VAL A 264 13.34 6.51 17.42
C VAL A 264 13.74 7.84 16.79
N LEU A 265 14.97 7.96 16.26
CA LEU A 265 15.42 9.18 15.59
C LEU A 265 14.60 9.51 14.34
N LEU A 266 14.03 8.51 13.65
CA LEU A 266 13.11 8.71 12.52
C LEU A 266 11.68 9.07 12.98
N ILE A 267 11.25 8.58 14.14
CA ILE A 267 9.93 8.93 14.71
C ILE A 267 9.88 10.41 15.16
N VAL A 268 10.97 10.98 15.65
CA VAL A 268 11.00 12.39 16.11
C VAL A 268 10.55 13.40 15.02
N PRO A 269 11.14 13.42 13.81
CA PRO A 269 10.66 14.31 12.74
C PRO A 269 9.26 13.93 12.26
N GLN A 270 8.87 12.65 12.30
CA GLN A 270 7.49 12.22 11.99
C GLN A 270 6.48 12.93 12.90
N ILE A 271 6.67 12.86 14.22
CA ILE A 271 5.81 13.52 15.22
C ILE A 271 5.85 15.04 15.05
N THR A 272 7.03 15.59 14.76
CA THR A 272 7.18 17.03 14.54
C THR A 272 6.34 17.50 13.35
N PHE A 273 6.33 16.77 12.23
CA PHE A 273 5.51 17.11 11.08
C PHE A 273 4.02 16.83 11.29
N GLN A 274 3.64 15.90 12.16
CA GLN A 274 2.26 15.73 12.59
C GLN A 274 1.76 16.97 13.33
N ASP A 275 2.53 17.51 14.30
CA ASP A 275 2.17 18.75 14.99
C ASP A 275 2.09 19.95 14.04
N ILE A 276 3.08 20.10 13.15
CA ILE A 276 3.16 21.29 12.26
C ILE A 276 2.04 21.27 11.21
N TRP A 277 1.67 20.10 10.70
CA TRP A 277 0.76 19.98 9.55
C TRP A 277 -0.54 19.26 9.91
N LEU A 278 -0.46 17.97 10.27
CA LEU A 278 -1.62 17.09 10.40
C LEU A 278 -2.59 17.54 11.50
N LEU A 279 -2.09 17.88 12.68
CA LEU A 279 -2.93 18.18 13.84
C LEU A 279 -3.48 19.62 13.83
N ARG A 280 -2.87 20.51 13.05
CA ARG A 280 -3.32 21.92 12.93
C ARG A 280 -4.44 22.08 11.92
N ASP A 281 -4.23 21.57 10.71
CA ASP A 281 -5.24 21.57 9.67
C ASP A 281 -4.97 20.41 8.70
N PRO A 282 -5.55 19.22 8.98
CA PRO A 282 -5.31 18.03 8.17
C PRO A 282 -5.90 18.14 6.77
N VAL A 283 -6.85 19.05 6.51
CA VAL A 283 -7.44 19.23 5.17
C VAL A 283 -6.55 20.15 4.32
N ALA A 284 -6.06 21.24 4.90
CA ALA A 284 -5.23 22.21 4.18
C ALA A 284 -3.79 21.71 3.95
N TYR A 285 -3.24 20.90 4.85
CA TYR A 285 -1.82 20.53 4.86
C TYR A 285 -1.53 19.07 4.53
N ASP A 286 -2.51 18.27 4.12
CA ASP A 286 -2.36 16.84 3.89
C ASP A 286 -1.18 16.49 2.94
N VAL A 287 -1.03 17.22 1.82
CA VAL A 287 0.06 17.00 0.85
C VAL A 287 1.41 17.35 1.48
N LYS A 288 1.49 18.44 2.24
CA LYS A 288 2.73 18.85 2.92
C LYS A 288 3.12 17.84 3.98
N TYR A 289 2.14 17.36 4.75
CA TYR A 289 2.33 16.31 5.73
C TYR A 289 2.85 15.03 5.07
N GLN A 290 2.17 14.51 4.04
CA GLN A 290 2.63 13.29 3.36
C GLN A 290 4.02 13.47 2.74
N ALA A 291 4.32 14.62 2.11
CA ALA A 291 5.64 14.84 1.51
C ALA A 291 6.78 14.94 2.55
N SER A 292 6.50 15.45 3.74
CA SER A 292 7.51 15.65 4.80
C SER A 292 7.64 14.47 5.75
N ALA A 293 6.52 13.88 6.17
CA ALA A 293 6.47 12.83 7.18
C ALA A 293 6.69 11.44 6.55
N GLN A 294 5.98 11.09 5.48
CA GLN A 294 6.00 9.74 4.88
C GLN A 294 7.41 9.15 4.65
N PRO A 295 8.42 9.93 4.20
CA PRO A 295 9.79 9.41 4.04
C PRO A 295 10.37 8.81 5.34
N PHE A 296 10.07 9.37 6.51
CA PHE A 296 10.60 8.88 7.78
C PHE A 296 9.99 7.53 8.18
N LEU A 297 8.68 7.36 8.00
CA LEU A 297 8.02 6.08 8.22
C LEU A 297 8.54 5.01 7.24
N VAL A 298 8.68 5.36 5.97
CA VAL A 298 9.17 4.48 4.90
C VAL A 298 10.62 4.03 5.19
N LEU A 299 11.50 4.95 5.58
CA LEU A 299 12.86 4.62 6.02
C LEU A 299 12.84 3.80 7.32
N GLY A 300 11.96 4.11 8.25
CA GLY A 300 11.78 3.37 9.50
C GLY A 300 11.42 1.91 9.24
N MET A 301 10.50 1.66 8.29
CA MET A 301 10.17 0.30 7.83
C MET A 301 11.40 -0.45 7.29
N LEU A 302 12.26 0.20 6.50
CA LEU A 302 13.47 -0.42 5.98
C LEU A 302 14.50 -0.70 7.08
N VAL A 303 14.67 0.21 8.04
CA VAL A 303 15.53 -0.01 9.22
C VAL A 303 15.04 -1.22 10.02
N THR A 304 13.74 -1.30 10.29
CA THR A 304 13.12 -2.46 10.96
C THR A 304 13.35 -3.74 10.16
N ALA A 305 13.15 -3.70 8.84
CA ALA A 305 13.37 -4.85 7.97
C ALA A 305 14.80 -5.38 8.03
N LEU A 306 15.79 -4.51 7.83
CA LEU A 306 17.21 -4.87 7.88
C LEU A 306 17.58 -5.46 9.24
N ALA A 307 17.08 -4.89 10.33
CA ALA A 307 17.34 -5.39 11.67
C ALA A 307 16.73 -6.78 11.91
N ILE A 308 15.50 -7.02 11.43
CA ILE A 308 14.85 -8.33 11.50
C ILE A 308 15.67 -9.37 10.72
N GLY A 309 16.11 -9.04 9.50
CA GLY A 309 16.88 -9.95 8.64
C GLY A 309 18.21 -10.40 9.25
N HIS A 310 18.80 -9.60 10.14
CA HIS A 310 20.03 -9.90 10.87
C HIS A 310 19.79 -10.27 12.34
N SER A 311 18.57 -10.71 12.68
CA SER A 311 18.20 -11.08 14.05
C SER A 311 18.09 -12.59 14.24
N PRO A 312 18.06 -13.09 15.49
CA PRO A 312 17.81 -14.49 15.77
C PRO A 312 16.48 -15.03 15.22
N LEU A 313 15.51 -14.16 14.90
CA LEU A 313 14.23 -14.55 14.31
C LEU A 313 14.36 -15.16 12.91
N THR A 314 15.42 -14.83 12.18
CA THR A 314 15.70 -15.33 10.83
C THR A 314 16.94 -16.22 10.79
N GLN A 315 17.91 -16.03 11.70
CA GLN A 315 19.16 -16.79 11.76
C GLN A 315 19.06 -18.16 12.48
N GLY A 316 17.91 -18.45 13.10
CA GLY A 316 17.66 -19.72 13.80
C GLY A 316 16.92 -20.78 12.98
N MET A 317 16.79 -20.60 11.66
CA MET A 317 16.09 -21.49 10.73
C MET A 317 17.04 -22.11 9.72
#